data_AF-A0A2P8K7D5-F1
#
_entry.id   AF-A0A2P8K7D5-F1
#
_cell.length_a   1.000
_cell.length_b   1.000
_cell.length_c   1.000
_cell.angle_alpha   90.00
_cell.angle_beta   90.00
_cell.angle_gamma   90.00
#
_symmetry.space_group_name_H-M   'P 1'
#
loop_
_entity.id
_entity.type
_entity.pdbx_description
1 polymer ?
#
loop_
_entity_poly.entity_id
_entity_poly.type
_entity_poly.pdbx_seq_one_letter_code
_entity_poly.pdbx_strand_id
1 'polypeptide(L)'
;VFNTANSANPLLNNPAFWEAARWLVDYEGITKNLLKGQYFIHQSFLPAGLPGALETNPFTFDPQKAKAILDKAGIKDAHFTLDVENKPPFITIAQSLQASFAQGGVKVDLLPAAGSQVYARVRAKQHQAAIRLWIPDYFDAHSNASAFAWNDGKSSTVAGLNGWQIPELNKATLAAVAEPDPAKRLGLYKTMQETLLQHSPYVFIDQGKTQIVVRDNVKGYQQGL
;
A
#
# COMPACT_ATOMS: atom_id res chain seq x y z
N VAL A 1 -4.92 -1.71 0.78
CA VAL A 1 -5.11 -2.18 -0.62
C VAL A 1 -6.55 -2.61 -0.83
N PHE A 2 -7.12 -2.32 -2.01
CA PHE A 2 -8.46 -2.78 -2.42
C PHE A 2 -8.38 -4.07 -3.26
N ASN A 3 -9.31 -5.00 -3.05
CA ASN A 3 -9.48 -6.20 -3.86
C ASN A 3 -10.35 -5.87 -5.08
N THR A 4 -9.72 -5.69 -6.23
CA THR A 4 -10.39 -5.26 -7.47
C THR A 4 -11.24 -6.37 -8.10
N ALA A 5 -11.04 -7.62 -7.70
CA ALA A 5 -11.83 -8.76 -8.18
C ALA A 5 -13.05 -9.07 -7.29
N ASN A 6 -13.30 -8.27 -6.24
CA ASN A 6 -14.48 -8.47 -5.40
C ASN A 6 -15.75 -8.06 -6.15
N SER A 7 -16.54 -9.06 -6.58
CA SER A 7 -17.75 -8.84 -7.39
C SER A 7 -18.91 -8.21 -6.62
N ALA A 8 -18.91 -8.30 -5.28
CA ALA A 8 -19.95 -7.74 -4.43
C ALA A 8 -19.84 -6.22 -4.27
N ASN A 9 -18.66 -5.64 -4.50
CA ASN A 9 -18.43 -4.21 -4.37
C ASN A 9 -17.63 -3.64 -5.56
N PRO A 10 -18.31 -3.19 -6.64
CA PRO A 10 -17.65 -2.70 -7.84
C PRO A 10 -16.84 -1.40 -7.63
N LEU A 11 -17.10 -0.67 -6.53
CA LEU A 11 -16.32 0.51 -6.13
C LEU A 11 -14.81 0.20 -6.07
N LEU A 12 -14.48 -1.00 -5.62
CA LEU A 12 -13.10 -1.42 -5.37
C LEU A 12 -12.27 -1.56 -6.65
N ASN A 13 -12.91 -1.64 -7.81
CA ASN A 13 -12.27 -1.68 -9.12
C ASN A 13 -12.31 -0.31 -9.85
N ASN A 14 -12.75 0.77 -9.20
CA ASN A 14 -12.90 2.07 -9.83
C ASN A 14 -11.63 2.94 -9.62
N PRO A 15 -10.91 3.34 -10.68
CA PRO A 15 -9.71 4.17 -10.54
C PRO A 15 -9.94 5.53 -9.86
N ALA A 16 -11.11 6.15 -10.05
CA ALA A 16 -11.44 7.41 -9.38
C ALA A 16 -11.58 7.22 -7.88
N PHE A 17 -12.10 6.06 -7.42
CA PHE A 17 -12.12 5.72 -6.01
C PHE A 17 -10.72 5.54 -5.45
N TRP A 18 -9.82 4.88 -6.19
CA TRP A 18 -8.43 4.73 -5.76
C TRP A 18 -7.74 6.09 -5.62
N GLU A 19 -7.93 7.00 -6.57
CA GLU A 19 -7.38 8.36 -6.52
C GLU A 19 -7.92 9.11 -5.30
N ALA A 20 -9.23 9.15 -5.12
CA ALA A 20 -9.87 9.80 -3.98
C ALA A 20 -9.37 9.23 -2.64
N ALA A 21 -9.23 7.90 -2.53
CA ALA A 21 -8.76 7.23 -1.32
C ALA A 21 -7.37 7.70 -0.86
N ARG A 22 -6.48 8.08 -1.78
CA ARG A 22 -5.15 8.62 -1.42
C ARG A 22 -5.25 10.01 -0.79
N TRP A 23 -6.15 10.85 -1.28
CA TRP A 23 -6.43 12.16 -0.67
C TRP A 23 -7.19 12.08 0.66
N LEU A 24 -7.74 10.92 1.01
CA LEU A 24 -8.46 10.70 2.27
C LEU A 24 -7.58 10.20 3.42
N VAL A 25 -6.31 9.92 3.19
CA VAL A 25 -5.40 9.49 4.26
C VAL A 25 -4.83 10.71 4.98
N ASP A 26 -5.01 10.75 6.30
CA ASP A 26 -4.29 11.72 7.17
C ASP A 26 -2.86 11.25 7.45
N TYR A 27 -2.00 11.33 6.43
CA TYR A 27 -0.61 10.86 6.49
C TYR A 27 0.19 11.47 7.65
N GLU A 28 0.01 12.77 7.87
CA GLU A 28 0.70 13.52 8.93
C GLU A 28 0.12 13.19 10.30
N GLY A 29 -1.21 13.15 10.44
CA GLY A 29 -1.86 12.72 11.68
C GLY A 29 -1.46 11.31 12.09
N ILE A 30 -1.38 10.37 11.15
CA ILE A 30 -0.92 9.01 11.41
C ILE A 30 0.56 9.00 11.83
N THR A 31 1.46 9.56 11.01
CA THR A 31 2.90 9.38 11.26
C THR A 31 3.43 10.22 12.43
N LYS A 32 2.96 11.47 12.59
CA LYS A 32 3.42 12.37 13.66
C LYS A 32 2.64 12.22 14.95
N ASN A 33 1.31 12.29 14.91
CA ASN A 33 0.50 12.36 16.14
C ASN A 33 0.26 10.97 16.72
N LEU A 34 -0.12 10.01 15.87
CA LEU A 34 -0.50 8.68 16.30
C LEU A 34 0.72 7.79 16.58
N LEU A 35 1.67 7.75 15.64
CA LEU A 35 2.84 6.87 15.70
C LEU A 35 4.09 7.56 16.26
N LYS A 36 3.98 8.84 16.65
CA LYS A 36 5.03 9.61 17.35
C LYS A 36 6.38 9.56 16.63
N GLY A 37 6.37 9.57 15.29
CA GLY A 37 7.58 9.56 14.46
C GLY A 37 8.31 8.22 14.37
N GLN A 38 7.76 7.13 14.92
CA GLN A 38 8.25 5.76 14.69
C GLN A 38 8.06 5.33 13.23
N TYR A 39 7.17 6.01 12.52
CA TYR A 39 6.91 5.85 11.09
C TYR A 39 7.10 7.21 10.40
N PHE A 40 7.35 7.19 9.10
CA PHE A 40 7.40 8.39 8.27
C PHE A 40 6.63 8.17 6.97
N ILE A 41 6.17 9.27 6.37
CA ILE A 41 5.36 9.22 5.15
C ILE A 41 6.20 8.62 4.02
N HIS A 42 5.69 7.55 3.43
CA HIS A 42 6.29 6.90 2.28
C HIS A 42 5.17 6.33 1.40
N GLN A 43 5.05 6.86 0.19
CA GLN A 43 3.91 6.57 -0.69
C GLN A 43 4.26 5.61 -1.84
N SER A 44 5.41 4.93 -1.76
CA SER A 44 5.87 3.98 -2.79
C SER A 44 5.95 2.54 -2.27
N PHE A 45 5.89 1.56 -3.17
CA PHE A 45 6.02 0.15 -2.82
C PHE A 45 7.45 -0.26 -2.43
N LEU A 46 8.46 0.47 -2.94
CA LEU A 46 9.87 0.20 -2.67
C LEU A 46 10.30 1.07 -1.48
N PRO A 47 10.71 0.48 -0.34
CA PRO A 47 11.08 1.25 0.84
C PRO A 47 12.21 2.24 0.57
N ALA A 48 12.12 3.42 1.19
CA ALA A 48 13.22 4.36 1.26
C ALA A 48 14.46 3.68 1.87
N GLY A 49 15.63 3.95 1.28
CA GLY A 49 16.90 3.28 1.58
C GLY A 49 17.30 2.18 0.60
N LEU A 50 16.38 1.63 -0.21
CA LEU A 50 16.77 0.75 -1.32
C LEU A 50 17.13 1.57 -2.58
N PRO A 51 18.12 1.12 -3.37
CA PRO A 51 18.45 1.76 -4.64
C PRO A 51 17.22 1.90 -5.56
N GLY A 52 16.98 3.13 -6.05
CA GLY A 52 15.87 3.43 -6.94
C GLY A 52 14.54 3.72 -6.24
N ALA A 53 14.49 3.78 -4.90
CA ALA A 53 13.29 4.16 -4.16
C ALA A 53 12.80 5.56 -4.59
N LEU A 54 11.49 5.66 -4.85
CA LEU A 54 10.79 6.91 -5.09
C LEU A 54 10.40 7.50 -3.74
N GLU A 55 10.97 8.66 -3.40
CA GLU A 55 10.73 9.36 -2.13
C GLU A 55 9.73 10.50 -2.23
N THR A 56 9.10 10.68 -3.41
CA THR A 56 8.05 11.70 -3.56
C THR A 56 6.77 11.25 -2.86
N ASN A 57 6.19 12.17 -2.10
CA ASN A 57 4.95 11.97 -1.36
C ASN A 57 3.90 13.01 -1.79
N PRO A 58 3.32 12.90 -3.01
CA PRO A 58 2.48 13.96 -3.57
C PRO A 58 1.08 14.05 -2.93
N PHE A 59 0.61 12.99 -2.28
CA PHE A 59 -0.72 12.97 -1.68
C PHE A 59 -0.67 13.53 -0.26
N THR A 60 -1.62 14.39 0.05
CA THR A 60 -1.86 14.93 1.39
C THR A 60 -3.32 14.74 1.76
N PHE A 61 -3.66 14.98 3.03
CA PHE A 61 -5.05 14.89 3.47
C PHE A 61 -5.86 16.06 2.91
N ASP A 62 -6.72 15.77 1.92
CA ASP A 62 -7.61 16.73 1.28
C ASP A 62 -8.99 16.08 1.00
N PRO A 63 -9.89 16.06 2.00
CA PRO A 63 -11.24 15.54 1.84
C PRO A 63 -12.08 16.27 0.79
N GLN A 64 -11.79 17.56 0.52
CA GLN A 64 -12.55 18.34 -0.47
C GLN A 64 -12.18 17.88 -1.88
N LYS A 65 -10.89 17.69 -2.15
CA LYS A 65 -10.42 17.13 -3.42
C LYS A 65 -10.92 15.70 -3.64
N ALA A 66 -10.89 14.86 -2.60
CA ALA A 66 -11.46 13.52 -2.67
C ALA A 66 -12.95 13.54 -3.05
N LYS A 67 -13.77 14.38 -2.40
CA LYS A 67 -15.19 14.55 -2.75
C LYS A 67 -15.37 14.97 -4.20
N ALA A 68 -14.62 15.96 -4.67
CA ALA A 68 -14.71 16.42 -6.05
C ALA A 68 -14.39 15.30 -7.07
N ILE A 69 -13.41 14.44 -6.77
CA ILE A 69 -13.08 13.27 -7.61
C ILE A 69 -14.25 12.27 -7.62
N LEU A 70 -14.80 11.93 -6.45
CA LEU A 70 -15.92 11.01 -6.31
C LEU A 70 -17.17 11.52 -7.04
N ASP A 71 -17.51 12.80 -6.86
CA ASP A 71 -18.67 13.45 -7.50
C ASP A 71 -18.53 13.47 -9.02
N LYS A 72 -17.36 13.83 -9.54
CA LYS A 72 -17.08 13.82 -10.98
C LYS A 72 -17.20 12.42 -11.59
N ALA A 73 -16.84 11.39 -10.81
CA ALA A 73 -16.98 9.99 -11.21
C ALA A 73 -18.40 9.43 -10.99
N GLY A 74 -19.33 10.23 -10.45
CA GLY A 74 -20.68 9.79 -10.13
C GLY A 74 -20.76 8.77 -9.00
N ILE A 75 -19.71 8.65 -8.18
CA ILE A 75 -19.63 7.71 -7.07
C ILE A 75 -20.39 8.31 -5.89
N LYS A 76 -21.49 7.67 -5.50
CA LYS A 76 -22.30 8.03 -4.34
C LYS A 76 -22.27 6.90 -3.32
N ASP A 77 -22.49 7.24 -2.05
CA ASP A 77 -22.60 6.28 -0.93
C ASP A 77 -21.42 5.29 -0.86
N ALA A 78 -20.21 5.79 -1.12
CA ALA A 78 -19.00 4.98 -1.16
C ALA A 78 -18.79 4.27 0.18
N HIS A 79 -18.73 2.94 0.15
CA HIS A 79 -18.67 2.09 1.33
C HIS A 79 -17.84 0.85 1.08
N PHE A 80 -17.02 0.44 2.06
CA PHE A 80 -16.32 -0.84 2.03
C PHE A 80 -15.95 -1.35 3.43
N THR A 81 -15.60 -2.63 3.52
CA THR A 81 -15.05 -3.24 4.74
C THR A 81 -13.52 -3.29 4.72
N LEU A 82 -12.88 -2.98 5.84
CA LEU A 82 -11.43 -2.98 6.00
C LEU A 82 -10.98 -4.07 6.97
N ASP A 83 -10.40 -5.14 6.43
CA ASP A 83 -9.73 -6.18 7.20
C ASP A 83 -8.44 -5.64 7.83
N VAL A 84 -8.34 -5.77 9.15
CA VAL A 84 -7.19 -5.25 9.91
C VAL A 84 -6.82 -6.17 11.06
N GLU A 85 -5.52 -6.30 11.32
CA GLU A 85 -5.04 -6.99 12.51
C GLU A 85 -5.43 -6.20 13.77
N ASN A 86 -6.07 -6.86 14.73
CA ASN A 86 -6.54 -6.25 15.97
C ASN A 86 -5.40 -6.02 16.98
N LYS A 87 -4.37 -5.29 16.55
CA LYS A 87 -3.17 -4.98 17.33
C LYS A 87 -2.55 -3.67 16.85
N PRO A 88 -2.03 -2.81 17.75
CA PRO A 88 -1.24 -1.66 17.35
C PRO A 88 0.03 -2.05 16.56
N PRO A 89 0.45 -1.25 15.57
CA PRO A 89 -0.18 0.03 15.18
C PRO A 89 -1.38 -0.13 14.23
N PHE A 90 -1.61 -1.31 13.67
CA PHE A 90 -2.57 -1.53 12.57
C PHE A 90 -4.00 -1.09 12.91
N ILE A 91 -4.55 -1.52 14.05
CA ILE A 91 -5.91 -1.14 14.44
C ILE A 91 -6.06 0.37 14.66
N THR A 92 -5.01 1.01 15.17
CA THR A 92 -4.97 2.45 15.43
C THR A 92 -4.93 3.23 14.11
N ILE A 93 -4.13 2.78 13.15
CA ILE A 93 -4.11 3.34 11.78
C ILE A 93 -5.50 3.18 11.15
N ALA A 94 -6.13 2.00 11.27
CA ALA A 94 -7.45 1.74 10.70
C ALA A 94 -8.54 2.67 11.25
N GLN A 95 -8.51 2.96 12.55
CA GLN A 95 -9.44 3.93 13.17
C GLN A 95 -9.21 5.35 12.64
N SER A 96 -7.93 5.75 12.46
CA SER A 96 -7.60 7.03 11.83
C SER A 96 -8.12 7.10 10.39
N LEU A 97 -7.94 6.03 9.60
CA LEU A 97 -8.47 5.94 8.24
C LEU A 97 -10.00 5.98 8.21
N GLN A 98 -10.68 5.28 9.13
CA GLN A 98 -12.13 5.32 9.24
C GLN A 98 -12.63 6.76 9.47
N ALA A 99 -11.98 7.50 10.39
CA ALA A 99 -12.33 8.89 10.66
C ALA A 99 -12.02 9.83 9.49
N SER A 100 -10.86 9.66 8.84
CA SER A 100 -10.43 10.52 7.73
C SER A 100 -11.25 10.28 6.45
N PHE A 101 -11.59 9.03 6.15
CA PHE A 101 -12.46 8.67 5.01
C PHE A 101 -13.89 9.18 5.19
N ALA A 102 -14.42 9.15 6.41
CA ALA A 102 -15.75 9.69 6.72
C ALA A 102 -15.86 11.19 6.39
N GLN A 103 -14.78 11.96 6.57
CA GLN A 103 -14.76 13.38 6.18
C GLN A 103 -14.89 13.57 4.67
N GLY A 104 -14.50 12.58 3.87
CA GLY A 104 -14.69 12.49 2.43
C GLY A 104 -16.05 11.96 1.97
N GLY A 105 -16.93 11.57 2.90
CA GLY A 105 -18.18 10.88 2.58
C GLY A 105 -18.00 9.40 2.22
N VAL A 106 -16.86 8.79 2.56
CA VAL A 106 -16.62 7.35 2.37
C VAL A 106 -16.78 6.62 3.70
N LYS A 107 -17.71 5.67 3.77
CA LYS A 107 -17.91 4.84 4.96
C LYS A 107 -16.93 3.66 4.95
N VAL A 108 -16.24 3.45 6.07
CA VAL A 108 -15.32 2.31 6.25
C VAL A 108 -15.78 1.49 7.46
N ASP A 109 -16.13 0.22 7.25
CA ASP A 109 -16.44 -0.71 8.33
C ASP A 109 -15.21 -1.55 8.67
N LEU A 110 -14.67 -1.39 9.88
CA LEU A 110 -13.48 -2.12 10.31
C LEU A 110 -13.83 -3.56 10.69
N LEU A 111 -13.04 -4.52 10.18
CA LEU A 111 -13.14 -5.94 10.51
C LEU A 111 -11.88 -6.39 11.27
N PRO A 112 -11.74 -6.03 12.55
CA PRO A 112 -10.60 -6.43 13.36
C PRO A 112 -10.58 -7.95 13.59
N ALA A 113 -9.44 -8.59 13.38
CA ALA A 113 -9.24 -10.02 13.65
C ALA A 113 -7.79 -10.34 14.01
N ALA A 114 -7.49 -11.59 14.37
CA ALA A 114 -6.10 -12.04 14.51
C ALA A 114 -5.38 -11.93 13.15
N GLY A 115 -4.08 -11.60 13.15
CA GLY A 115 -3.30 -11.44 11.92
C GLY A 115 -3.43 -12.65 11.00
N SER A 116 -3.27 -13.88 11.54
CA SER A 116 -3.43 -15.11 10.76
C SER A 116 -4.78 -15.22 10.03
N GLN A 117 -5.87 -14.75 10.64
CA GLN A 117 -7.21 -14.73 10.04
C GLN A 117 -7.33 -13.67 8.94
N VAL A 118 -6.80 -12.47 9.15
CA VAL A 118 -6.73 -11.41 8.12
C VAL A 118 -5.98 -11.91 6.89
N TYR A 119 -4.79 -12.48 7.11
CA TYR A 119 -3.98 -13.04 6.01
C TYR A 119 -4.67 -14.23 5.32
N ALA A 120 -5.39 -15.07 6.06
CA ALA A 120 -6.16 -16.16 5.47
C ALA A 120 -7.30 -15.65 4.56
N ARG A 121 -8.06 -14.64 4.99
CA ARG A 121 -9.11 -14.01 4.15
C ARG A 121 -8.54 -13.37 2.90
N VAL A 122 -7.39 -12.71 2.99
CA VAL A 122 -6.72 -12.13 1.81
C VAL A 122 -6.23 -13.22 0.85
N ARG A 123 -5.64 -14.32 1.36
CA ARG A 123 -5.25 -15.46 0.50
C ARG A 123 -6.44 -16.12 -0.17
N ALA A 124 -7.57 -16.20 0.53
CA ALA A 124 -8.84 -16.68 -0.03
C ALA A 124 -9.54 -15.64 -0.93
N LYS A 125 -8.99 -14.43 -1.06
CA LYS A 125 -9.55 -13.31 -1.84
C LYS A 125 -10.96 -12.90 -1.40
N GLN A 126 -11.27 -13.09 -0.12
CA GLN A 126 -12.59 -12.83 0.47
C GLN A 126 -12.75 -11.42 1.05
N HIS A 127 -11.66 -10.65 1.11
CA HIS A 127 -11.68 -9.27 1.62
C HIS A 127 -12.20 -8.28 0.58
N GLN A 128 -12.65 -7.12 1.06
CA GLN A 128 -12.86 -5.93 0.22
C GLN A 128 -11.60 -5.05 0.20
N ALA A 129 -11.13 -4.66 1.38
CA ALA A 129 -9.87 -3.97 1.57
C ALA A 129 -9.10 -4.58 2.76
N ALA A 130 -7.78 -4.45 2.75
CA ALA A 130 -6.96 -4.85 3.89
C ALA A 130 -5.80 -3.87 4.14
N ILE A 131 -5.45 -3.67 5.42
CA ILE A 131 -4.15 -3.12 5.82
C ILE A 131 -3.15 -4.28 5.88
N ARG A 132 -2.01 -4.10 5.22
CA ARG A 132 -0.96 -5.11 5.11
C ARG A 132 0.39 -4.42 5.26
N LEU A 133 1.30 -5.09 5.96
CA LEU A 133 2.72 -4.76 5.97
C LEU A 133 3.44 -5.60 4.90
N TRP A 134 4.43 -5.00 4.25
CA TRP A 134 5.36 -5.71 3.38
C TRP A 134 6.79 -5.28 3.72
N ILE A 135 7.72 -6.22 3.65
CA ILE A 135 9.17 -5.99 3.76
C ILE A 135 9.85 -6.61 2.53
N PRO A 136 10.98 -6.07 2.07
CA PRO A 136 11.77 -6.74 1.03
C PRO A 136 12.27 -8.10 1.52
N ASP A 137 12.20 -9.11 0.65
CA ASP A 137 12.74 -10.45 0.90
C ASP A 137 14.26 -10.51 0.63
N TYR A 138 14.76 -9.62 -0.23
CA TYR A 138 16.17 -9.45 -0.56
C TYR A 138 16.46 -7.99 -0.99
N PHE A 139 17.74 -7.56 -0.90
CA PHE A 139 18.18 -6.19 -1.17
C PHE A 139 18.27 -5.86 -2.67
N ASP A 140 17.14 -5.96 -3.38
CA ASP A 140 17.00 -5.56 -4.77
C ASP A 140 15.56 -5.08 -5.02
N ALA A 141 15.40 -4.03 -5.83
CA ALA A 141 14.10 -3.44 -6.13
C ALA A 141 13.09 -4.45 -6.72
N HIS A 142 13.58 -5.51 -7.38
CA HIS A 142 12.76 -6.58 -7.91
C HIS A 142 12.00 -7.36 -6.84
N SER A 143 12.54 -7.46 -5.62
CA SER A 143 11.86 -8.16 -4.51
C SER A 143 10.45 -7.60 -4.30
N ASN A 144 10.31 -6.27 -4.27
CA ASN A 144 8.99 -5.65 -4.13
C ASN A 144 8.28 -5.47 -5.48
N ALA A 145 9.00 -5.17 -6.56
CA ALA A 145 8.37 -5.00 -7.88
C ALA A 145 7.62 -6.27 -8.32
N SER A 146 8.21 -7.45 -8.13
CA SER A 146 7.57 -8.74 -8.43
C SER A 146 6.35 -9.03 -7.54
N ALA A 147 6.29 -8.46 -6.34
CA ALA A 147 5.12 -8.58 -5.46
C ALA A 147 3.99 -7.62 -5.86
N PHE A 148 4.29 -6.34 -6.09
CA PHE A 148 3.28 -5.28 -6.26
C PHE A 148 2.86 -5.02 -7.71
N ALA A 149 3.75 -5.26 -8.67
CA ALA A 149 3.58 -4.88 -10.08
C ALA A 149 3.58 -6.08 -11.04
N TRP A 150 3.41 -7.30 -10.51
CA TRP A 150 3.31 -8.50 -11.32
C TRP A 150 2.18 -9.43 -10.86
N ASN A 151 1.37 -9.89 -11.82
CA ASN A 151 0.27 -10.83 -11.63
C ASN A 151 0.14 -11.76 -12.84
N ASP A 152 0.53 -13.02 -12.68
CA ASP A 152 0.40 -14.10 -13.68
C ASP A 152 -0.90 -14.90 -13.56
N GLY A 153 -1.79 -14.51 -12.63
CA GLY A 153 -3.02 -15.22 -12.31
C GLY A 153 -2.84 -16.50 -11.49
N LYS A 154 -1.61 -16.89 -11.13
CA LYS A 154 -1.29 -18.14 -10.43
C LYS A 154 -0.56 -17.90 -9.11
N SER A 155 0.39 -16.98 -9.12
CA SER A 155 1.25 -16.64 -8.01
C SER A 155 0.51 -15.82 -6.95
N SER A 156 0.88 -16.01 -5.68
CA SER A 156 0.31 -15.27 -4.55
C SER A 156 0.98 -13.91 -4.34
N THR A 157 1.15 -13.14 -5.42
CA THR A 157 1.70 -11.79 -5.36
C THR A 157 0.70 -10.81 -4.75
N VAL A 158 1.15 -9.63 -4.33
CA VAL A 158 0.25 -8.59 -3.82
C VAL A 158 -0.75 -8.19 -4.89
N ALA A 159 -0.34 -8.03 -6.15
CA ALA A 159 -1.28 -7.77 -7.25
C ALA A 159 -2.27 -8.92 -7.46
N GLY A 160 -1.79 -10.17 -7.48
CA GLY A 160 -2.61 -11.36 -7.72
C GLY A 160 -3.62 -11.67 -6.62
N LEU A 161 -3.23 -11.48 -5.35
CA LEU A 161 -4.12 -11.65 -4.19
C LEU A 161 -5.21 -10.58 -4.11
N ASN A 162 -5.01 -9.43 -4.75
CA ASN A 162 -6.00 -8.34 -4.81
C ASN A 162 -6.69 -8.26 -6.18
N GLY A 163 -6.51 -9.26 -7.04
CA GLY A 163 -7.24 -9.39 -8.30
C GLY A 163 -6.87 -8.38 -9.39
N TRP A 164 -5.81 -7.60 -9.20
CA TRP A 164 -5.49 -6.49 -10.08
C TRP A 164 -4.84 -6.96 -11.39
N GLN A 165 -5.51 -6.70 -12.52
CA GLN A 165 -5.03 -7.11 -13.84
C GLN A 165 -4.14 -6.02 -14.45
N ILE A 166 -2.89 -6.37 -14.75
CA ILE A 166 -1.84 -5.40 -15.07
C ILE A 166 -0.87 -5.89 -16.16
N PRO A 167 -1.36 -6.23 -17.37
CA PRO A 167 -0.53 -6.84 -18.41
C PRO A 167 0.70 -6.00 -18.80
N GLU A 168 0.58 -4.67 -18.82
CA GLU A 168 1.70 -3.79 -19.16
C GLU A 168 2.73 -3.71 -18.02
N LEU A 169 2.30 -3.67 -16.75
CA LEU A 169 3.23 -3.72 -15.62
C LEU A 169 3.89 -5.11 -15.50
N ASN A 170 3.20 -6.19 -15.90
CA ASN A 170 3.84 -7.50 -15.97
C ASN A 170 5.04 -7.47 -16.92
N LYS A 171 4.85 -6.94 -18.14
CA LYS A 171 5.93 -6.79 -19.14
C LYS A 171 7.04 -5.88 -18.60
N ALA A 172 6.68 -4.74 -18.01
CA ALA A 172 7.65 -3.81 -17.43
C ALA A 172 8.47 -4.45 -16.30
N THR A 173 7.84 -5.27 -15.45
CA THR A 173 8.52 -5.97 -14.35
C THR A 173 9.53 -7.00 -14.86
N LEU A 174 9.17 -7.77 -15.89
CA LEU A 174 10.08 -8.73 -16.52
C LEU A 174 11.20 -8.04 -17.29
N ALA A 175 10.91 -6.92 -17.98
CA ALA A 175 11.93 -6.12 -18.65
C ALA A 175 12.93 -5.52 -17.65
N ALA A 176 12.45 -4.98 -16.52
CA ALA A 176 13.31 -4.37 -15.51
C ALA A 176 14.28 -5.36 -14.85
N VAL A 177 13.86 -6.60 -14.59
CA VAL A 177 14.78 -7.61 -14.04
C VAL A 177 15.79 -8.13 -15.06
N ALA A 178 15.45 -8.08 -16.35
CA ALA A 178 16.33 -8.51 -17.44
C ALA A 178 17.29 -7.41 -17.95
N GLU A 179 17.12 -6.15 -17.53
CA GLU A 179 17.95 -5.02 -17.97
C GLU A 179 19.35 -5.07 -17.34
N PRO A 180 20.43 -5.23 -18.13
CA PRO A 180 21.79 -5.35 -17.62
C PRO A 180 22.40 -4.02 -17.18
N ASP A 181 21.94 -2.87 -17.71
CA ASP A 181 22.45 -1.56 -17.31
C ASP A 181 21.82 -1.12 -15.97
N PRO A 182 22.62 -0.93 -14.90
CA PRO A 182 22.08 -0.63 -13.59
C PRO A 182 21.30 0.70 -13.55
N ALA A 183 21.72 1.72 -14.29
CA ALA A 183 21.05 3.03 -14.27
C ALA A 183 19.71 2.97 -14.99
N LYS A 184 19.64 2.29 -16.15
CA LYS A 184 18.38 2.05 -16.87
C LYS A 184 17.43 1.21 -16.02
N ARG A 185 17.94 0.13 -15.40
CA ARG A 185 17.18 -0.75 -14.52
C ARG A 185 16.53 0.02 -13.37
N LEU A 186 17.28 0.89 -12.68
CA LEU A 186 16.74 1.76 -11.64
C LEU A 186 15.69 2.74 -12.18
N GLY A 187 15.90 3.30 -13.38
CA GLY A 187 14.91 4.12 -14.07
C GLY A 187 13.58 3.40 -14.30
N LEU A 188 13.62 2.15 -14.76
CA LEU A 188 12.44 1.31 -14.97
C LEU A 188 11.67 1.07 -13.67
N TYR A 189 12.36 0.74 -12.57
CA TYR A 189 11.71 0.60 -11.26
C TYR A 189 11.12 1.91 -10.74
N LYS A 190 11.74 3.06 -11.02
CA LYS A 190 11.17 4.36 -10.64
C LYS A 190 9.88 4.67 -11.40
N THR A 191 9.85 4.48 -12.71
CA THR A 191 8.62 4.65 -13.53
C THR A 191 7.50 3.73 -13.06
N MET A 192 7.83 2.50 -12.67
CA MET A 192 6.87 1.56 -12.11
C MET A 192 6.29 2.06 -10.77
N GLN A 193 7.14 2.58 -9.88
CA GLN A 193 6.70 3.19 -8.63
C GLN A 193 5.77 4.38 -8.87
N GLU A 194 6.12 5.28 -9.79
CA GLU A 194 5.27 6.42 -10.18
C GLU A 194 3.90 5.95 -10.70
N THR A 195 3.89 4.87 -11.49
CA THR A 195 2.66 4.27 -12.03
C THR A 195 1.79 3.70 -10.92
N LEU A 196 2.35 2.92 -10.00
CA LEU A 196 1.61 2.34 -8.88
C LEU A 196 1.15 3.40 -7.87
N LEU A 197 1.98 4.41 -7.64
CA LEU A 197 1.65 5.55 -6.78
C LEU A 197 0.38 6.27 -7.27
N GLN A 198 0.19 6.42 -8.59
CA GLN A 198 -0.95 7.15 -9.16
C GLN A 198 -2.13 6.24 -9.56
N HIS A 199 -1.85 5.07 -10.14
CA HIS A 199 -2.82 4.29 -10.91
C HIS A 199 -2.92 2.84 -10.44
N SER A 200 -3.03 2.63 -9.13
CA SER A 200 -3.23 1.29 -8.55
C SER A 200 -4.33 1.25 -7.49
N PRO A 201 -4.81 0.04 -7.10
CA PRO A 201 -5.66 -0.14 -5.93
C PRO A 201 -4.90 -0.06 -4.59
N TYR A 202 -3.63 0.33 -4.62
CA TYR A 202 -2.82 0.53 -3.43
C TYR A 202 -2.93 1.97 -2.94
N VAL A 203 -3.07 2.10 -1.63
CA VAL A 203 -2.87 3.34 -0.90
C VAL A 203 -1.69 3.07 0.04
N PHE A 204 -0.51 3.50 -0.37
CA PHE A 204 0.70 3.43 0.45
C PHE A 204 0.63 4.55 1.49
N ILE A 205 0.90 4.24 2.76
CA ILE A 205 0.65 5.15 3.89
C ILE A 205 1.98 5.63 4.47
N ASP A 206 2.80 4.69 4.93
CA ASP A 206 4.00 5.00 5.69
C ASP A 206 5.04 3.87 5.59
N GLN A 207 6.23 4.18 6.09
CA GLN A 207 7.30 3.22 6.34
C GLN A 207 7.72 3.31 7.81
N GLY A 208 7.82 2.14 8.46
CA GLY A 208 8.31 2.03 9.83
C GLY A 208 9.83 2.23 9.91
N LYS A 209 10.29 2.86 11.00
CA LYS A 209 11.69 2.90 11.38
C LYS A 209 11.97 1.71 12.30
N THR A 210 12.82 0.79 11.85
CA THR A 210 13.26 -0.32 12.72
C THR A 210 14.12 0.22 13.84
N GLN A 211 13.60 0.21 15.07
CA GLN A 211 14.34 0.59 16.26
C GLN A 211 14.95 -0.66 16.90
N ILE A 212 16.28 -0.65 17.05
CA ILE A 212 17.02 -1.77 17.62
C ILE A 212 17.69 -1.29 18.89
N VAL A 213 17.38 -1.96 20.00
CA VAL A 213 17.98 -1.68 21.30
C VAL A 213 18.88 -2.86 21.65
N VAL A 214 20.18 -2.60 21.71
CA VAL A 214 21.19 -3.58 22.15
C VAL A 214 21.83 -3.12 23.45
N ARG A 215 22.25 -4.07 24.30
CA ARG A 215 23.07 -3.75 25.47
C ARG A 215 24.43 -3.22 25.03
N ASP A 216 25.02 -2.36 25.84
CA ASP A 216 26.33 -1.73 25.63
C ASP A 216 27.49 -2.73 25.40
N ASN A 217 27.39 -3.90 26.04
CA ASN A 217 28.36 -4.97 25.95
C ASN A 217 28.20 -5.87 24.70
N VAL A 218 27.13 -5.71 23.91
CA VAL A 218 26.96 -6.44 22.65
C VAL A 218 27.90 -5.84 21.60
N LYS A 219 28.72 -6.70 20.99
CA LYS A 219 29.63 -6.36 19.88
C LYS A 219 29.32 -7.23 18.67
N GLY A 220 29.55 -6.69 17.48
CA GLY A 220 29.39 -7.44 16.22
C GLY A 220 27.94 -7.69 15.79
N TYR A 221 26.95 -7.04 16.40
CA TYR A 221 25.57 -7.12 15.94
C TYR A 221 25.43 -6.53 14.52
N GLN A 222 24.79 -7.27 13.63
CA GLN A 222 24.42 -6.83 12.29
C GLN A 222 22.93 -7.06 12.11
N GLN A 223 22.18 -5.99 11.83
CA GLN A 223 20.78 -6.09 11.45
C GLN A 223 20.70 -6.65 10.03
N GLY A 224 19.99 -7.76 9.87
CA GLY A 224 19.60 -8.27 8.56
C GLY A 224 18.41 -7.49 7.99
N LEU A 225 17.66 -8.09 7.07
CA LEU A 225 16.32 -7.58 6.72
C LEU A 225 15.38 -7.62 7.93
#